data_AF-A0A3D4AYW9-F1
#
_entry.id   AF-A0A3D4AYW9-F1
#
_cell.length_a   1.000
_cell.length_b   1.000
_cell.length_c   1.000
_cell.angle_alpha   90.00
_cell.angle_beta   90.00
_cell.angle_gamma   90.00
#
_symmetry.space_group_name_H-M   'P 1'
#
loop_
_entity.id
_entity.type
_entity.pdbx_description
1 polymer ?
#
loop_
_entity_poly.entity_id
_entity_poly.type
_entity_poly.pdbx_seq_one_letter_code
_entity_poly.pdbx_strand_id
1 'polypeptide(L)' 'GDDDTEMTEAYSGEGIMVNSGPFNGTSSTESKVKVIDWLEEKGIGERQINFRLRDWCISRQRYWG' A
#
# COMPACT_ATOMS: atom_id res chain seq x y z
N GLY A 1 26.11 -8.45 -16.87
CA GLY A 1 26.02 -9.79 -16.30
C GLY A 1 24.79 -9.74 -15.44
N ASP A 2 23.70 -10.26 -15.97
CA ASP A 2 22.41 -10.31 -15.28
C ASP A 2 22.51 -11.39 -14.20
N ASP A 3 22.70 -10.98 -12.96
CA ASP A 3 22.47 -11.84 -11.80
C ASP A 3 20.96 -11.94 -11.60
N ASP A 4 20.37 -12.92 -12.29
CA ASP A 4 19.02 -13.42 -12.06
C ASP A 4 19.01 -14.23 -10.75
N THR A 5 19.21 -13.55 -9.63
CA THR A 5 19.07 -14.14 -8.30
C THR A 5 17.59 -14.41 -8.06
N GLU A 6 17.19 -15.68 -8.20
CA GLU A 6 15.84 -16.16 -7.88
C GLU A 6 15.38 -15.61 -6.52
N MET A 7 14.48 -14.62 -6.55
CA MET A 7 13.85 -14.09 -5.34
C MET A 7 12.95 -15.19 -4.76
N THR A 8 13.47 -15.87 -3.73
CA THR A 8 12.87 -17.07 -3.16
C THR A 8 11.64 -16.75 -2.29
N GLU A 9 11.50 -15.49 -1.87
CA GLU A 9 10.38 -14.99 -1.07
C GLU A 9 10.14 -13.47 -1.29
N ALA A 10 8.93 -13.02 -0.96
CA ALA A 10 8.57 -11.61 -1.04
C ALA A 10 9.24 -10.81 0.09
N TYR A 11 10.03 -9.79 -0.27
CA TYR A 11 10.62 -8.89 0.72
C TYR A 11 9.57 -7.90 1.24
N SER A 12 9.17 -8.05 2.51
CA SER A 12 8.17 -7.20 3.17
C SER A 12 8.77 -6.09 4.06
N GLY A 13 10.10 -5.93 4.05
CA GLY A 13 10.80 -4.94 4.86
C GLY A 13 10.76 -3.53 4.27
N GLU A 14 11.21 -2.55 5.06
CA GLU A 14 11.50 -1.20 4.54
C GLU A 14 12.79 -1.26 3.71
N GLY A 15 12.74 -0.67 2.52
CA GLY A 15 13.84 -0.72 1.57
C GLY A 15 13.93 0.54 0.73
N ILE A 16 14.88 0.56 -0.19
CA ILE A 16 15.03 1.63 -1.17
C ILE A 16 14.24 1.24 -2.41
N MET A 17 13.46 2.18 -2.95
CA MET A 17 12.78 1.95 -4.21
C MET A 17 13.78 1.78 -5.36
N VAL A 18 13.64 0.67 -6.07
CA VAL A 18 14.36 0.35 -7.31
C VAL A 18 13.33 0.06 -8.41
N ASN A 19 13.68 0.28 -9.68
CA ASN A 19 12.80 0.10 -10.86
C ASN A 19 11.46 0.87 -10.84
N SER A 20 11.37 1.96 -10.07
CA SER A 20 10.16 2.77 -9.85
C SER A 20 10.23 4.16 -10.52
N GLY A 21 11.02 4.29 -11.59
CA GLY A 21 11.14 5.51 -12.40
C GLY A 21 11.58 6.75 -11.59
N PRO A 22 10.75 7.80 -11.47
CA PRO A 22 11.11 9.04 -10.76
C PRO A 22 11.22 8.88 -9.24
N PHE A 23 10.80 7.75 -8.68
CA PHE A 23 10.88 7.45 -7.25
C PHE A 23 12.06 6.53 -6.91
N ASN A 24 12.96 6.29 -7.86
CA ASN A 24 14.18 5.50 -7.60
C ASN A 24 15.08 6.19 -6.58
N GLY A 25 15.57 5.42 -5.60
CA GLY A 25 16.50 5.91 -4.58
C GLY A 25 15.86 6.53 -3.34
N THR A 26 14.53 6.65 -3.27
CA THR A 26 13.84 7.10 -2.05
C THR A 26 13.53 5.93 -1.12
N SER A 27 13.49 6.19 0.19
CA SER A 27 13.09 5.20 1.19
C SER A 27 11.62 4.83 0.99
N SER A 28 11.24 3.58 1.27
CA SER A 28 9.86 3.08 1.09
C SER A 28 8.80 3.95 1.79
N THR A 29 9.15 4.60 2.89
CA THR A 29 8.25 5.44 3.68
C THR A 29 8.02 6.81 3.04
N GLU A 30 9.09 7.49 2.61
CA GLU A 30 8.97 8.76 1.87
C GLU A 30 8.32 8.58 0.50
N SER A 31 8.62 7.44 -0.13
CA SER A 31 8.12 7.13 -1.46
C SER A 31 6.61 6.96 -1.50
N LYS A 32 6.01 6.36 -0.46
CA LYS A 32 4.55 6.25 -0.35
C LYS A 32 3.89 7.62 -0.45
N VAL A 33 4.41 8.62 0.26
CA VAL A 33 3.88 9.98 0.24
C VAL A 33 4.03 10.60 -1.15
N LYS A 34 5.22 10.51 -1.75
CA LYS A 34 5.50 11.08 -3.08
C LYS A 34 4.66 10.45 -4.19
N VAL A 35 4.45 9.14 -4.15
CA VAL A 35 3.60 8.43 -5.12
C VAL A 35 2.15 8.88 -4.97
N ILE A 36 1.66 9.01 -3.74
CA ILE A 36 0.31 9.50 -3.47
C ILE A 36 0.13 10.93 -3.98
N ASP A 37 1.05 11.85 -3.67
CA ASP A 37 1.01 13.24 -4.17
C ASP A 37 0.96 13.28 -5.71
N TRP A 38 1.75 12.43 -6.36
CA TRP A 38 1.80 12.33 -7.82
C TRP A 38 0.50 11.76 -8.43
N LEU A 39 -0.13 10.79 -7.75
CA LEU A 39 -1.42 10.23 -8.17
C LEU A 39 -2.54 11.27 -8.07
N GLU A 40 -2.53 12.09 -7.02
CA GLU A 40 -3.46 13.20 -6.81
C GLU A 40 -3.26 14.32 -7.83
N GLU A 41 -2.01 14.73 -8.10
CA GLU A 41 -1.69 15.76 -9.10
C GLU A 41 -2.15 15.36 -10.50
N LYS A 42 -2.01 14.07 -10.85
CA LYS A 42 -2.46 13.55 -12.15
C LYS A 42 -3.95 13.24 -12.21
N GLY A 43 -4.69 13.36 -11.11
CA GLY A 43 -6.13 13.05 -11.06
C GLY A 43 -6.46 11.58 -11.32
N ILE A 44 -5.50 10.68 -11.08
CA ILE A 44 -5.65 9.22 -11.30
C ILE A 44 -5.84 8.44 -9.99
N GLY A 45 -5.82 9.12 -8.84
CA GLY A 45 -6.11 8.55 -7.53
C GLY A 45 -6.20 9.61 -6.44
N GLU A 46 -6.72 9.22 -5.28
CA GLU A 46 -6.88 10.08 -4.09
C GLU A 46 -6.40 9.36 -2.82
N ARG A 47 -5.99 10.12 -1.80
CA ARG A 47 -5.68 9.57 -0.47
C ARG A 47 -6.91 8.95 0.16
N GLN A 48 -6.84 7.65 0.45
CA GLN A 48 -7.87 6.96 1.22
C GLN A 48 -7.30 6.37 2.52
N ILE A 49 -7.93 6.72 3.65
CA ILE A 49 -7.63 6.12 4.95
C ILE A 49 -8.57 4.94 5.15
N ASN A 50 -8.00 3.73 5.23
CA ASN A 50 -8.75 2.51 5.46
C ASN A 50 -8.57 2.03 6.91
N PHE A 51 -9.68 1.69 7.57
CA PHE A 51 -9.68 1.15 8.92
C PHE A 51 -9.93 -0.36 8.89
N ARG A 52 -9.29 -1.09 9.81
CA ARG A 52 -9.56 -2.53 10.01
C ARG A 52 -10.86 -2.79 10.78
N LEU A 53 -11.45 -1.74 11.36
CA LEU A 53 -12.72 -1.84 12.06
C LEU A 53 -13.81 -2.25 11.07
N ARG A 54 -14.63 -3.25 11.45
CA ARG A 54 -15.78 -3.67 10.68
C ARG A 54 -17.04 -3.18 11.37
N ASP A 55 -18.06 -2.94 10.56
CA ASP A 55 -19.37 -2.59 11.08
C ASP A 55 -19.88 -3.69 12.01
N TRP A 56 -20.42 -3.25 13.14
CA TRP A 56 -20.94 -4.16 14.13
C TRP A 56 -22.34 -4.62 13.71
N CYS A 57 -22.43 -5.85 13.22
CA CYS A 57 -23.71 -6.48 12.88
C CYS A 57 -24.44 -6.96 14.15
N ILE A 58 -25.19 -6.05 14.77
CA ILE A 58 -25.97 -6.30 15.99
C ILE A 58 -27.30 -7.00 15.69
N SER A 59 -27.72 -7.10 14.43
CA SER A 59 -28.98 -7.75 14.08
C SER A 59 -29.03 -9.18 14.65
N ARG A 60 -30.09 -9.47 15.40
CA ARG A 60 -30.42 -10.80 15.91
C ARG A 60 -31.83 -11.13 15.45
N GLN A 61 -31.97 -12.27 14.79
CA GLN A 61 -33.27 -12.78 14.38
C GLN A 61 -33.72 -13.79 15.44
N ARG A 62 -34.32 -13.30 16.54
CA ARG A 62 -34.77 -14.12 17.67
C ARG A 62 -36.11 -13.64 18.22
N TYR A 63 -36.92 -14.59 18.69
CA TYR A 63 -38.24 -14.35 19.30
C TYR A 63 -38.15 -13.61 20.65
N TRP A 64 -37.04 -13.77 21.36
CA TRP A 64 -36.66 -12.96 22.51
C TRP A 64 -35.14 -12.76 22.42
N GLY A 65 -34.70 -11.50 22.57
CA GLY A 65 -33.35 -11.00 22.25
C GLY A 65 -32.19 -11.88 22.68
#